data_AF-A0A7S4BH14-F1
#
_entry.id   AF-A0A7S4BH14-F1
#
_cell.length_a   1.000
_cell.length_b   1.000
_cell.length_c   1.000
_cell.angle_alpha   90.00
_cell.angle_beta   90.00
_cell.angle_gamma   90.00
#
_symmetry.space_group_name_H-M   'P 1'
#
loop_
_entity.id
_entity.type
_entity.pdbx_description
1 polymer ?
#
loop_
_entity_poly.entity_id
_entity_poly.type
_entity_poly.pdbx_seq_one_letter_code
_entity_poly.pdbx_strand_id
1 'polypeptide(L)'
;ETAEAEAEEASGRETPKSEGGRDVATPSAREIAREHKARLNAASSLADTPAASLPSLTPLGEKHQLGLMPDELLEYTPLDEAIVRAVERGKSTEVKRRLYGSILLLGGLGQTDGLSEYLEWRIATCWRLAPDSTEGIERIEVQRLPESVSPEWLAWRGAAMLPSLDTEKTMWVLRKDWSARGVMAVRSACAFTW
;
A
#
# COMPACT_ATOMS: atom_id res chain seq x y z
N GLU A 1 -25.76 -35.52 -55.64
CA GLU A 1 -26.63 -36.70 -55.80
C GLU A 1 -26.93 -37.23 -54.41
N THR A 2 -28.06 -36.80 -53.82
CA THR A 2 -29.39 -37.47 -53.90
C THR A 2 -29.40 -38.73 -53.03
N ALA A 3 -30.36 -39.00 -52.15
CA ALA A 3 -31.57 -38.30 -51.70
C ALA A 3 -32.15 -39.13 -50.53
N GLU A 4 -32.98 -38.48 -49.69
CA GLU A 4 -34.29 -38.98 -49.19
C GLU A 4 -34.39 -40.32 -48.42
N ALA A 5 -35.27 -40.53 -47.43
CA ALA A 5 -36.34 -39.75 -46.82
C ALA A 5 -36.95 -40.55 -45.63
N GLU A 6 -37.70 -39.82 -44.79
CA GLU A 6 -38.92 -40.21 -44.03
C GLU A 6 -38.85 -41.24 -42.88
N ALA A 7 -39.17 -40.85 -41.64
CA ALA A 7 -40.50 -40.72 -40.97
C ALA A 7 -40.81 -42.03 -40.20
N GLU A 8 -41.48 -42.14 -39.05
CA GLU A 8 -42.28 -41.30 -38.15
C GLU A 8 -42.37 -42.08 -36.80
N GLU A 9 -43.06 -41.50 -35.81
CA GLU A 9 -43.77 -42.17 -34.69
C GLU A 9 -43.23 -41.98 -33.24
N ALA A 10 -43.78 -40.93 -32.63
CA ALA A 10 -44.49 -40.85 -31.34
C ALA A 10 -43.96 -41.53 -30.05
N SER A 11 -43.99 -40.73 -28.97
CA SER A 11 -44.63 -41.01 -27.67
C SER A 11 -43.72 -40.73 -26.46
N GLY A 12 -44.27 -40.04 -25.45
CA GLY A 12 -43.69 -39.99 -24.11
C GLY A 12 -43.35 -38.59 -23.59
N ARG A 13 -44.38 -37.79 -23.30
CA ARG A 13 -44.27 -36.55 -22.52
C ARG A 13 -44.35 -36.90 -21.03
N GLU A 14 -43.23 -36.85 -20.31
CA GLU A 14 -43.21 -36.83 -18.84
C GLU A 14 -42.54 -35.55 -18.33
N THR A 15 -43.31 -34.78 -17.56
CA THR A 15 -42.91 -33.57 -16.84
C THR A 15 -42.31 -33.90 -15.48
N PRO A 16 -41.29 -33.19 -14.96
CA PRO A 16 -41.08 -33.13 -13.53
C PRO A 16 -41.95 -32.01 -12.92
N LYS A 17 -42.70 -32.37 -11.88
CA LYS A 17 -43.51 -31.48 -11.04
C LYS A 17 -42.64 -30.40 -10.39
N SER A 18 -43.04 -29.13 -10.54
CA SER A 18 -42.53 -28.03 -9.72
C SER A 18 -43.45 -27.82 -8.51
N GLU A 19 -43.01 -28.25 -7.33
CA GLU A 19 -43.57 -27.81 -6.05
C GLU A 19 -42.88 -26.52 -5.59
N GLY A 20 -43.66 -25.59 -5.02
CA GLY A 20 -43.15 -24.48 -4.23
C GLY A 20 -43.45 -23.08 -4.78
N GLY A 21 -44.72 -22.69 -4.74
CA GLY A 21 -45.12 -21.29 -4.94
C GLY A 21 -44.56 -20.38 -3.84
N ARG A 22 -43.71 -19.43 -4.24
CA ARG A 22 -43.65 -18.11 -3.59
C ARG A 22 -44.03 -17.10 -4.66
N ASP A 23 -45.10 -16.36 -4.40
CA ASP A 23 -45.56 -15.27 -5.24
C ASP A 23 -44.50 -14.16 -5.27
N VAL A 24 -43.58 -14.23 -6.24
CA VAL A 24 -42.73 -13.09 -6.61
C VAL A 24 -43.59 -12.23 -7.54
N ALA A 25 -44.27 -11.24 -6.96
CA ALA A 25 -45.00 -10.26 -7.73
C ALA A 25 -44.04 -9.53 -8.69
N THR A 26 -44.20 -9.77 -10.00
CA THR A 26 -43.44 -9.05 -11.03
C THR A 26 -43.80 -7.57 -10.93
N PRO A 27 -42.83 -6.67 -10.70
CA PRO A 27 -43.11 -5.25 -10.53
C PRO A 27 -43.75 -4.68 -11.80
N SER A 28 -44.78 -3.85 -11.62
CA SER A 28 -45.50 -3.25 -12.74
C SER A 28 -44.56 -2.35 -13.54
N ALA A 29 -44.70 -2.29 -14.87
CA ALA A 29 -43.86 -1.46 -15.74
C ALA A 29 -43.82 0.02 -15.32
N ARG A 30 -44.87 0.50 -14.64
CA ARG A 30 -44.94 1.86 -14.06
C ARG A 30 -44.02 2.05 -12.84
N GLU A 31 -43.82 1.01 -12.05
CA GLU A 31 -42.95 1.03 -10.87
C GLU A 31 -41.48 0.98 -11.31
N ILE A 32 -41.16 0.15 -12.31
CA ILE A 32 -39.82 0.10 -12.92
C ILE A 32 -39.46 1.46 -13.52
N ALA A 33 -40.38 2.10 -14.25
CA ALA A 33 -40.15 3.43 -14.82
C ALA A 33 -39.94 4.50 -13.73
N ARG A 34 -40.68 4.40 -12.61
CA ARG A 34 -40.54 5.32 -11.46
C ARG A 34 -39.21 5.14 -10.74
N GLU A 35 -38.78 3.89 -10.56
CA GLU A 35 -37.50 3.56 -9.94
C GLU A 35 -36.32 3.96 -10.85
N HIS A 36 -36.46 3.77 -12.16
CA HIS A 36 -35.46 4.21 -13.14
C HIS A 36 -35.36 5.74 -13.18
N LYS A 37 -36.49 6.45 -13.14
CA LYS A 37 -36.51 7.91 -13.02
C LYS A 37 -35.93 8.40 -11.68
N ALA A 38 -36.19 7.68 -10.58
CA ALA A 38 -35.59 7.98 -9.28
C ALA A 38 -34.08 7.76 -9.28
N ARG A 39 -33.57 6.68 -9.91
CA ARG A 39 -32.15 6.42 -10.10
C ARG A 39 -31.47 7.49 -10.96
N LEU A 40 -32.11 7.92 -12.05
CA LEU A 40 -31.61 8.99 -12.90
C LEU A 40 -31.55 10.33 -12.16
N ASN A 41 -32.58 10.65 -11.36
CA ASN A 41 -32.59 11.86 -10.54
C ASN A 41 -31.54 11.80 -9.42
N ALA A 42 -31.33 10.64 -8.79
CA ALA A 42 -30.29 10.44 -7.80
C ALA A 42 -28.88 10.57 -8.41
N ALA A 43 -28.65 9.98 -9.58
CA ALA A 43 -27.41 10.09 -10.34
C ALA A 43 -27.14 11.54 -10.79
N SER A 44 -28.18 12.30 -11.18
CA SER A 44 -28.05 13.72 -11.49
C SER A 44 -27.69 14.55 -10.25
N SER A 45 -28.24 14.22 -9.06
CA SER A 45 -27.88 14.91 -7.81
C SER A 45 -26.44 14.63 -7.34
N LEU A 46 -25.90 13.46 -7.68
CA LEU A 46 -24.49 13.10 -7.44
C LEU A 46 -23.55 13.86 -8.40
N ALA A 47 -24.01 14.18 -9.61
CA ALA A 47 -23.26 14.99 -10.58
C ALA A 47 -23.26 16.50 -10.22
N ASP A 48 -24.28 16.97 -9.51
CA ASP A 48 -24.40 18.35 -9.01
C ASP A 48 -23.68 18.59 -7.66
N THR A 49 -23.11 17.54 -7.07
CA THR A 49 -22.15 17.71 -5.97
C THR A 49 -20.92 18.37 -6.59
N PRO A 50 -20.50 19.58 -6.17
CA PRO A 50 -19.30 20.19 -6.72
C PRO A 50 -18.19 19.18 -6.51
N ALA A 51 -17.66 18.65 -7.62
CA ALA A 51 -16.52 17.75 -7.60
C ALA A 51 -15.50 18.44 -6.71
N ALA A 52 -15.27 17.87 -5.51
CA ALA A 52 -14.27 18.39 -4.61
C ALA A 52 -13.00 18.45 -5.47
N SER A 53 -12.58 19.66 -5.81
CA SER A 53 -11.47 19.86 -6.75
C SER A 53 -10.34 19.02 -6.20
N LEU A 54 -9.87 18.06 -7.00
CA LEU A 54 -8.74 17.21 -6.60
C LEU A 54 -7.69 18.14 -5.99
N PRO A 55 -7.15 17.81 -4.81
CA PRO A 55 -6.20 18.69 -4.15
C PRO A 55 -5.11 19.07 -5.15
N SER A 56 -5.05 20.35 -5.52
CA SER A 56 -4.03 20.84 -6.43
C SER A 56 -2.70 20.60 -5.75
N LEU A 57 -1.73 20.06 -6.49
CA LEU A 57 -0.39 19.89 -5.95
C LEU A 57 0.13 21.23 -5.47
N THR A 58 0.86 21.22 -4.36
CA THR A 58 1.60 22.40 -3.97
C THR A 58 2.57 22.76 -5.10
N PRO A 59 2.98 24.04 -5.25
CA PRO A 59 3.98 24.43 -6.25
C PRO A 59 5.29 23.60 -6.17
N LEU A 60 5.57 23.01 -5.00
CA LEU A 60 6.65 22.05 -4.78
C LEU A 60 6.37 20.68 -5.42
N GLY A 61 5.14 20.18 -5.28
CA GLY A 61 4.68 18.94 -5.91
C GLY A 61 4.60 19.04 -7.44
N GLU A 62 4.28 20.21 -7.99
CA GLU A 62 4.31 20.47 -9.43
C GLU A 62 5.73 20.39 -10.01
N LYS A 63 6.71 20.98 -9.31
CA LYS A 63 8.14 20.88 -9.67
C LYS A 63 8.65 19.44 -9.64
N HIS A 64 8.19 18.65 -8.65
CA HIS A 64 8.54 17.23 -8.50
C HIS A 64 7.98 16.37 -9.64
N GLN A 65 6.71 16.56 -10.02
CA GLN A 65 6.07 15.76 -11.07
C GLN A 65 6.73 15.90 -12.45
N LEU A 66 7.34 17.04 -12.73
CA LEU A 66 7.96 17.27 -14.02
C LEU A 66 9.25 16.44 -14.17
N GLY A 67 9.93 16.03 -13.10
CA GLY A 67 11.20 15.28 -13.20
C GLY A 67 12.27 16.00 -14.04
N LEU A 68 12.12 17.31 -14.27
CA LEU A 68 12.86 18.06 -15.28
C LEU A 68 14.14 18.72 -14.77
N MET A 69 14.43 18.68 -13.46
CA MET A 69 15.57 19.42 -12.92
C MET A 69 16.70 18.48 -12.45
N PRO A 70 17.95 18.70 -12.91
CA PRO A 70 19.12 18.06 -12.32
C PRO A 70 19.16 18.27 -10.80
N ASP A 71 19.64 17.26 -10.09
CA ASP A 71 19.80 17.16 -8.61
C ASP A 71 20.45 18.42 -7.98
N GLU A 72 21.19 19.21 -8.76
CA GLU A 72 21.90 20.42 -8.34
C GLU A 72 21.02 21.67 -8.12
N LEU A 73 19.77 21.70 -8.62
CA LEU A 73 18.90 22.88 -8.54
C LEU A 73 17.79 22.80 -7.48
N LEU A 74 17.61 21.65 -6.84
CA LEU A 74 16.63 21.47 -5.77
C LEU A 74 17.35 21.47 -4.41
N GLU A 75 16.99 22.39 -3.52
CA GLU A 75 17.46 22.39 -2.12
C GLU A 75 16.85 21.24 -1.27
N TYR A 76 16.07 20.34 -1.87
CA TYR A 76 15.40 19.25 -1.18
C TYR A 76 15.41 17.96 -2.01
N THR A 77 15.42 16.82 -1.32
CA THR A 77 15.27 15.50 -1.95
C THR A 77 13.86 14.96 -1.68
N PRO A 78 13.10 14.59 -2.72
CA PRO A 78 11.82 13.89 -2.59
C PRO A 78 11.93 12.60 -1.77
N LEU A 79 10.87 12.24 -1.05
CA LEU A 79 10.89 11.06 -0.17
C LEU A 79 11.11 9.75 -0.94
N ASP A 80 10.43 9.59 -2.08
CA ASP A 80 10.53 8.44 -2.97
C ASP A 80 11.97 8.27 -3.50
N GLU A 81 12.59 9.37 -3.91
CA GLU A 81 13.99 9.40 -4.33
C GLU A 81 14.95 9.04 -3.20
N ALA A 82 14.73 9.60 -2.00
CA ALA A 82 15.53 9.32 -0.83
C ALA A 82 15.47 7.84 -0.44
N ILE A 83 14.30 7.21 -0.53
CA ILE A 83 14.12 5.78 -0.27
C ILE A 83 14.91 4.95 -1.28
N VAL A 84 14.74 5.21 -2.58
CA VAL A 84 15.48 4.48 -3.63
C VAL A 84 16.99 4.62 -3.43
N ARG A 85 17.49 5.84 -3.22
CA ARG A 85 18.91 6.07 -2.94
C ARG A 85 19.41 5.36 -1.69
N ALA A 86 18.60 5.29 -0.64
CA ALA A 86 18.96 4.58 0.58
C ALA A 86 19.06 3.06 0.34
N VAL A 87 18.12 2.48 -0.41
CA VAL A 87 18.12 1.05 -0.74
C VAL A 87 19.25 0.70 -1.71
N GLU A 88 19.53 1.54 -2.70
CA GLU A 88 20.60 1.33 -3.69
C GLU A 88 22.01 1.33 -3.08
N ARG A 89 22.20 1.91 -1.90
CA ARG A 89 23.45 1.77 -1.11
C ARG A 89 23.66 0.37 -0.56
N GLY A 90 22.66 -0.50 -0.61
CA GLY A 90 22.74 -1.90 -0.23
C GLY A 90 23.76 -2.66 -1.09
N LYS A 91 24.60 -3.47 -0.43
CA LYS A 91 25.74 -4.15 -1.08
C LYS A 91 25.35 -5.34 -1.98
N SER A 92 24.20 -5.98 -1.72
CA SER A 92 23.75 -7.17 -2.45
C SER A 92 22.31 -7.02 -2.94
N THR A 93 22.01 -7.65 -4.07
CA THR A 93 20.66 -7.69 -4.67
C THR A 93 19.63 -8.29 -3.71
N GLU A 94 20.01 -9.33 -2.96
CA GLU A 94 19.17 -9.94 -1.93
C GLU A 94 18.79 -8.96 -0.80
N VAL A 95 19.73 -8.11 -0.36
CA VAL A 95 19.43 -7.09 0.66
C VAL A 95 18.49 -6.03 0.08
N LYS A 96 18.74 -5.57 -1.15
CA LYS A 96 17.86 -4.61 -1.83
C LYS A 96 16.44 -5.15 -1.96
N ARG A 97 16.29 -6.41 -2.37
CA ARG A 97 15.00 -7.11 -2.46
C ARG A 97 14.25 -7.12 -1.13
N ARG A 98 14.93 -7.46 -0.02
CA ARG A 98 14.33 -7.42 1.33
C ARG A 98 13.92 -6.02 1.76
N LEU A 99 14.72 -5.01 1.42
CA LEU A 99 14.42 -3.62 1.78
C LEU A 99 13.22 -3.08 1.00
N TYR A 100 13.13 -3.34 -0.31
CA TYR A 100 11.96 -2.95 -1.11
C TYR A 100 10.69 -3.71 -0.70
N GLY A 101 10.82 -4.98 -0.30
CA GLY A 101 9.69 -5.78 0.20
C GLY A 101 9.30 -5.52 1.66
N SER A 102 9.96 -4.58 2.35
CA SER A 102 9.69 -4.31 3.77
C SER A 102 9.97 -2.85 4.12
N ILE A 103 9.20 -1.93 3.54
CA ILE A 103 9.25 -0.51 3.88
C ILE A 103 8.24 -0.24 4.99
N LEU A 104 8.68 0.31 6.11
CA LEU A 104 7.83 0.64 7.25
C LEU A 104 7.69 2.16 7.40
N LEU A 105 6.46 2.67 7.45
CA LEU A 105 6.19 4.07 7.74
C LEU A 105 6.01 4.28 9.25
N LEU A 106 6.91 5.07 9.84
CA LEU A 106 6.89 5.43 11.27
C LEU A 106 6.60 6.92 11.45
N GLY A 107 6.20 7.30 12.66
CA GLY A 107 5.86 8.68 13.02
C GLY A 107 4.42 9.06 12.64
N GLY A 108 4.01 10.29 12.98
CA GLY A 108 2.62 10.75 12.79
C GLY A 108 2.15 10.71 11.33
N LEU A 109 3.05 10.95 10.37
CA LEU A 109 2.73 10.91 8.94
C LEU A 109 2.39 9.50 8.45
N GLY A 110 2.83 8.45 9.15
CA GLY A 110 2.51 7.06 8.80
C GLY A 110 1.01 6.71 8.91
N GLN A 111 0.22 7.54 9.59
CA GLN A 111 -1.24 7.41 9.69
C GLN A 111 -1.99 8.15 8.58
N THR A 112 -1.28 8.77 7.63
CA THR A 112 -1.92 9.48 6.52
C THR A 112 -2.56 8.48 5.58
N ASP A 113 -3.89 8.57 5.42
CA ASP A 113 -4.64 7.69 4.52
C ASP A 113 -4.13 7.78 3.08
N GLY A 114 -3.97 6.62 2.44
CA GLY A 114 -3.48 6.53 1.06
C GLY A 114 -1.99 6.78 0.86
N LEU A 115 -1.23 7.19 1.89
CA LEU A 115 0.21 7.47 1.74
C LEU A 115 1.00 6.19 1.41
N SER A 116 0.67 5.07 2.04
CA SER A 116 1.32 3.78 1.78
C SER A 116 1.16 3.36 0.31
N GLU A 117 -0.08 3.34 -0.21
CA GLU A 117 -0.35 2.97 -1.60
C GLU A 117 0.25 3.96 -2.58
N TYR A 118 0.17 5.26 -2.26
CA TYR A 118 0.76 6.30 -3.10
C TYR A 118 2.27 6.12 -3.21
N LEU A 119 2.94 5.81 -2.09
CA LEU A 119 4.39 5.62 -2.06
C LEU A 119 4.80 4.34 -2.80
N GLU A 120 4.08 3.23 -2.61
CA GLU A 120 4.26 2.00 -3.38
C GLU A 120 4.13 2.26 -4.87
N TRP A 121 3.03 2.90 -5.29
CA TRP A 121 2.75 3.22 -6.68
C TRP A 121 3.84 4.14 -7.27
N ARG A 122 4.28 5.17 -6.54
CA ARG A 122 5.32 6.08 -7.00
C ARG A 122 6.67 5.39 -7.17
N ILE A 123 7.11 4.60 -6.20
CA ILE A 123 8.40 3.91 -6.29
C ILE A 123 8.33 2.89 -7.44
N ALA A 124 7.22 2.16 -7.58
CA ALA A 124 7.06 1.17 -8.65
C ALA A 124 7.00 1.79 -10.06
N THR A 125 6.36 2.97 -10.19
CA THR A 125 6.05 3.57 -11.50
C THR A 125 7.10 4.59 -11.94
N CYS A 126 7.54 5.47 -11.05
CA CYS A 126 8.40 6.61 -11.38
C CYS A 126 9.88 6.21 -11.42
N TRP A 127 10.27 5.28 -10.55
CA TRP A 127 11.63 4.78 -10.50
C TRP A 127 11.66 3.49 -11.31
N ARG A 128 11.96 3.60 -12.61
CA ARG A 128 12.40 2.45 -13.43
C ARG A 128 13.67 1.92 -12.79
N LEU A 129 13.52 1.07 -11.76
CA LEU A 129 14.60 0.36 -11.10
C LEU A 129 15.50 -0.17 -12.24
N ALA A 130 16.78 0.18 -12.20
CA ALA A 130 17.69 -0.15 -13.29
C ALA A 130 17.64 -1.68 -13.52
N PRO A 131 17.61 -2.19 -14.76
CA PRO A 131 17.53 -3.63 -15.03
C PRO A 131 18.53 -4.44 -14.19
N ASP A 132 19.74 -3.90 -14.01
CA ASP A 132 20.83 -4.50 -13.25
C ASP A 132 20.62 -4.48 -11.71
N SER A 133 19.77 -3.59 -11.18
CA SER A 133 19.38 -3.54 -9.77
C SER A 133 18.06 -4.29 -9.49
N THR A 134 17.27 -4.56 -10.53
CA THR A 134 15.91 -5.11 -10.42
C THR A 134 15.85 -6.63 -10.59
N GLU A 135 16.96 -7.29 -10.95
CA GLU A 135 17.02 -8.75 -10.98
C GLU A 135 16.67 -9.32 -9.59
N GLY A 136 15.43 -9.80 -9.46
CA GLY A 136 14.89 -10.40 -8.24
C GLY A 136 13.99 -9.52 -7.37
N ILE A 137 13.73 -8.25 -7.70
CA ILE A 137 12.74 -7.43 -6.97
C ILE A 137 11.33 -7.77 -7.47
N GLU A 138 10.65 -8.69 -6.79
CA GLU A 138 9.31 -9.15 -7.17
C GLU A 138 8.19 -8.16 -6.82
N ARG A 139 8.31 -7.46 -5.68
CA ARG A 139 7.29 -6.50 -5.22
C ARG A 139 7.88 -5.46 -4.27
N ILE A 140 7.46 -4.21 -4.44
CA ILE A 140 7.65 -3.14 -3.45
C ILE A 140 6.47 -3.19 -2.50
N GLU A 141 6.74 -3.26 -1.20
CA GLU A 141 5.71 -3.31 -0.16
C GLU A 141 5.99 -2.28 0.92
N VAL A 142 5.04 -1.37 1.11
CA VAL A 142 4.99 -0.43 2.22
C VAL A 142 4.03 -1.01 3.25
N GLN A 143 4.61 -1.71 4.22
CA GLN A 143 3.85 -2.40 5.25
C GLN A 143 3.13 -1.41 6.15
N ARG A 144 1.80 -1.57 6.22
CA ARG A 144 0.99 -0.91 7.22
C ARG A 144 1.14 -1.59 8.57
N LEU A 145 1.30 -0.77 9.59
CA LEU A 145 1.21 -1.24 10.96
C LEU A 145 -0.22 -1.69 11.27
N PRO A 146 -0.40 -2.72 12.11
CA PRO A 146 -1.72 -3.10 12.60
C PRO A 146 -2.42 -1.92 13.27
N GLU A 147 -3.74 -1.82 13.16
CA GLU A 147 -4.53 -0.71 13.75
C GLU A 147 -4.31 -0.54 15.26
N SER A 148 -3.98 -1.61 15.96
CA SER A 148 -3.67 -1.59 17.41
C SER A 148 -2.34 -0.92 17.77
N VAL A 149 -1.49 -0.62 16.77
CA VAL A 149 -0.14 -0.11 16.96
C VAL A 149 -0.03 1.28 16.34
N SER A 150 0.05 2.30 17.19
CA SER A 150 0.31 3.67 16.71
C SER A 150 1.75 3.81 16.18
N PRO A 151 1.94 4.24 14.91
CA PRO A 151 3.27 4.49 14.33
C PRO A 151 4.08 5.58 15.04
N GLU A 152 3.41 6.49 15.75
CA GLU A 152 4.02 7.63 16.44
C GLU A 152 4.89 7.18 17.62
N TRP A 153 4.44 6.17 18.36
CA TRP A 153 5.06 5.71 19.60
C TRP A 153 5.84 4.40 19.44
N LEU A 154 5.83 3.81 18.23
CA LEU A 154 6.40 2.47 18.02
C LEU A 154 7.91 2.42 18.32
N ALA A 155 8.66 3.44 17.92
CA ALA A 155 10.09 3.55 18.24
C ALA A 155 10.31 3.60 19.77
N TRP A 156 9.47 4.35 20.49
CA TRP A 156 9.55 4.47 21.94
C TRP A 156 9.16 3.16 22.64
N ARG A 157 8.15 2.46 22.13
CA ARG A 157 7.76 1.12 22.59
C ARG A 157 8.88 0.11 22.39
N GLY A 158 9.58 0.15 21.26
CA GLY A 158 10.77 -0.67 21.01
C GLY A 158 11.89 -0.38 22.02
N ALA A 159 12.16 0.88 22.31
CA ALA A 159 13.13 1.29 23.32
C ALA A 159 12.75 0.83 24.74
N ALA A 160 11.46 0.88 25.10
CA ALA A 160 10.97 0.41 26.39
C ALA A 160 11.08 -1.12 26.57
N MET A 161 11.09 -1.87 25.47
CA MET A 161 11.30 -3.32 25.48
C MET A 161 12.79 -3.71 25.53
N LEU A 162 13.70 -2.79 25.20
CA LEU A 162 15.14 -3.02 25.17
C LEU A 162 15.71 -3.61 26.48
N PRO A 163 15.26 -3.20 27.69
CA PRO A 163 15.73 -3.78 28.95
C PRO A 163 15.32 -5.24 29.20
N SER A 164 14.39 -5.79 28.43
CA SER A 164 13.92 -7.18 28.59
C SER A 164 14.70 -8.20 27.74
N LEU A 165 15.79 -7.79 27.09
CA LEU A 165 16.36 -8.49 25.94
C LEU A 165 17.52 -9.47 26.18
N ASP A 166 17.78 -10.12 27.30
CA ASP A 166 19.01 -10.92 27.61
C ASP A 166 20.38 -10.21 27.42
N THR A 167 20.62 -9.64 26.24
CA THR A 167 21.73 -8.81 25.78
C THR A 167 21.77 -7.41 26.42
N GLU A 168 20.74 -6.97 27.15
CA GLU A 168 20.72 -5.61 27.73
C GLU A 168 21.88 -5.38 28.70
N LYS A 169 22.35 -6.44 29.36
CA LYS A 169 23.38 -6.36 30.41
C LYS A 169 24.68 -5.72 29.93
N THR A 170 25.02 -5.88 28.66
CA THR A 170 26.24 -5.32 28.07
C THR A 170 26.03 -3.91 27.50
N MET A 171 24.79 -3.43 27.41
CA MET A 171 24.46 -2.15 26.78
C MET A 171 24.41 -0.96 27.74
N TRP A 172 24.39 -1.23 29.05
CA TRP A 172 24.32 -0.17 30.07
C TRP A 172 25.68 0.46 30.35
N VAL A 173 25.74 1.79 30.27
CA VAL A 173 26.91 2.56 30.72
C VAL A 173 26.69 3.01 32.16
N LEU A 174 27.40 2.38 33.09
CA LEU A 174 27.34 2.75 34.51
C LEU A 174 28.23 3.97 34.79
N ARG A 175 27.89 4.73 35.84
CA ARG A 175 28.68 5.89 36.29
C ARG A 175 30.16 5.56 36.48
N LYS A 176 30.47 4.40 37.08
CA LYS A 176 31.85 3.94 37.31
C LYS A 176 32.62 3.73 36.00
N ASP A 177 31.96 3.22 34.97
CA ASP A 177 32.56 2.94 33.67
C ASP A 177 32.81 4.23 32.90
N TRP A 178 31.85 5.16 32.96
CA TRP A 178 32.02 6.50 32.39
C TRP A 178 33.16 7.28 33.08
N SER A 179 33.23 7.26 34.41
CA SER A 179 34.31 7.94 35.14
C SER A 179 35.69 7.35 34.86
N ALA A 180 35.79 6.05 34.59
CA ALA A 180 37.07 5.38 34.36
C ALA A 180 37.54 5.41 32.89
N ARG A 181 36.61 5.24 31.93
CA ARG A 181 36.93 5.06 30.51
C ARG A 181 36.31 6.12 29.59
N GLY A 182 35.44 6.99 30.11
CA GLY A 182 34.77 8.05 29.34
C GLY A 182 34.06 7.51 28.09
N VAL A 183 34.34 8.12 26.95
CA VAL A 183 33.77 7.75 25.64
C VAL A 183 34.03 6.29 25.26
N MET A 184 35.15 5.70 25.70
CA MET A 184 35.44 4.29 25.43
C MET A 184 34.46 3.34 26.13
N ALA A 185 33.90 3.73 27.28
CA ALA A 185 32.84 2.95 27.93
C ALA A 185 31.59 2.85 27.04
N VAL A 186 31.25 3.94 26.37
CA VAL A 186 30.07 3.97 25.49
C VAL A 186 30.34 3.18 24.22
N ARG A 187 31.54 3.29 23.64
CA ARG A 187 31.95 2.48 22.49
C ARG A 187 31.87 0.98 22.79
N SER A 188 32.21 0.56 24.02
CA SER A 188 32.10 -0.85 24.43
C SER A 188 30.68 -1.33 24.71
N ALA A 189 29.75 -0.42 25.00
CA ALA A 189 28.36 -0.74 25.35
C ALA A 189 27.38 -0.50 24.20
N CYS A 190 27.82 0.14 23.11
CA CYS A 190 26.94 0.48 22.00
C CYS A 190 26.52 -0.77 21.21
N ALA A 191 25.22 -0.90 20.94
CA ALA A 191 24.67 -2.00 20.14
C ALA A 191 24.99 -1.85 18.63
N PHE A 192 25.52 -0.70 18.22
CA PHE A 192 25.95 -0.40 16.86
C PHE A 192 27.40 0.09 16.84
N THR A 193 28.03 0.01 15.68
CA THR A 193 29.38 0.54 15.50
C THR A 193 29.35 2.06 15.57
N TRP A 194 29.93 2.61 16.64
CA TRP A 194 30.20 4.04 16.79
C TRP A 194 31.42 4.44 15.94
#